data_AF-A0A9X5U407-F1
#
_entry.id   AF-A0A9X5U407-F1
#
_cell.length_a   1.000
_cell.length_b   1.000
_cell.length_c   1.000
_cell.angle_alpha   90.00
_cell.angle_beta   90.00
_cell.angle_gamma   90.00
#
_symmetry.space_group_name_H-M   'P 1'
#
loop_
_entity.id
_entity.type
_entity.pdbx_description
1 polymer ?
#
loop_
_entity_poly.entity_id
_entity_poly.type
_entity_poly.pdbx_seq_one_letter_code
_entity_poly.pdbx_strand_id
1 'polypeptide(L)'
;MQAETWVARKNVPITQFDIPNSELDKLDIKKFSSADLEWGDFVTKGRKGTLNHNHDSVSGPMLANPSDAKRGKAHKAIGLQFVILQKKAFNLFNRFKKFNKTGKNCS
;
A
#
# COMPACT_ATOMS: atom_id res chain seq x y z
N MET A 1 -12.77 1.48 9.72
CA MET A 1 -11.80 1.59 8.60
C MET A 1 -10.99 0.31 8.44
N GLN A 2 -10.44 0.03 7.24
CA GLN A 2 -9.64 -1.18 7.00
C GLN A 2 -8.48 -1.35 8.00
N ALA A 3 -7.76 -0.27 8.35
CA ALA A 3 -6.66 -0.34 9.30
C ALA A 3 -7.10 -0.84 10.69
N GLU A 4 -8.25 -0.40 11.21
CA GLU A 4 -8.79 -0.84 12.50
C GLU A 4 -9.17 -2.32 12.47
N THR A 5 -9.75 -2.81 11.35
CA THR A 5 -10.01 -4.24 11.16
C THR A 5 -8.72 -5.06 11.22
N TRP A 6 -7.61 -4.53 10.70
CA TRP A 6 -6.30 -5.17 10.81
C TRP A 6 -5.76 -5.18 12.23
N VAL A 7 -5.89 -4.08 12.97
CA VAL A 7 -5.51 -4.02 14.40
C VAL A 7 -6.26 -5.09 15.18
N ALA A 8 -7.58 -5.19 15.01
CA ALA A 8 -8.40 -6.19 15.70
C ALA A 8 -7.98 -7.63 15.38
N ARG A 9 -7.47 -7.88 14.17
CA ARG A 9 -7.03 -9.22 13.73
C ARG A 9 -5.60 -9.58 14.11
N LYS A 10 -4.70 -8.59 14.20
CA LYS A 10 -3.25 -8.80 14.31
C LYS A 10 -2.63 -8.22 15.56
N ASN A 11 -3.37 -7.42 16.33
CA ASN A 11 -2.90 -6.71 17.50
C ASN A 11 -1.61 -5.90 17.24
N VAL A 12 -1.64 -5.06 16.21
CA VAL A 12 -0.50 -4.23 15.77
C VAL A 12 -0.83 -2.75 15.85
N PRO A 13 0.15 -1.85 16.06
CA PRO A 13 -0.11 -0.40 16.07
C PRO A 13 -0.40 0.13 14.65
N ILE A 14 -1.15 1.23 14.58
CA ILE A 14 -1.36 2.00 13.34
C ILE A 14 -0.34 3.13 13.26
N THR A 15 0.27 3.30 12.08
CA THR A 15 1.01 4.52 11.71
C THR A 15 0.16 5.35 10.76
N GLN A 16 -0.03 6.63 11.08
CA GLN A 16 -0.77 7.58 10.25
C GLN A 16 0.19 8.48 9.48
N PHE A 17 -0.21 8.85 8.26
CA PHE A 17 0.48 9.78 7.40
C PHE A 17 -0.51 10.84 6.92
N ASP A 18 -0.24 12.11 7.20
CA ASP A 18 -1.11 13.21 6.80
C ASP A 18 -0.48 13.92 5.60
N ILE A 19 -0.68 13.35 4.39
CA ILE A 19 -0.06 13.84 3.15
C ILE A 19 -1.07 14.72 2.39
N PRO A 20 -0.74 16.00 2.11
CA PRO A 20 -1.56 16.84 1.25
C PRO A 20 -1.66 16.26 -0.18
N ASN A 21 -2.83 16.37 -0.81
CA ASN A 21 -3.02 15.91 -2.20
C ASN A 21 -1.99 16.55 -3.15
N SER A 22 -1.68 17.83 -2.97
CA SER A 22 -0.68 18.55 -3.78
C SER A 22 0.74 17.97 -3.68
N GLU A 23 1.07 17.27 -2.60
CA GLU A 23 2.34 16.55 -2.47
C GLU A 23 2.22 15.12 -3.02
N LEU A 24 1.08 14.47 -2.80
CA LEU A 24 0.83 13.11 -3.29
C LEU A 24 0.77 13.06 -4.82
N ASP A 25 0.20 14.07 -5.45
CA ASP A 25 0.10 14.24 -6.91
C ASP A 25 1.48 14.43 -7.59
N LYS A 26 2.53 14.68 -6.81
CA LYS A 26 3.92 14.71 -7.33
C LYS A 26 4.48 13.32 -7.61
N LEU A 27 3.85 12.26 -7.11
CA LEU A 27 4.26 10.88 -7.34
C LEU A 27 3.63 10.32 -8.62
N ASP A 28 4.40 9.55 -9.37
CA ASP A 28 3.84 8.68 -10.40
C ASP A 28 3.21 7.44 -9.75
N ILE A 29 1.89 7.49 -9.55
CA ILE A 29 1.12 6.43 -8.88
C ILE A 29 0.33 5.64 -9.91
N LYS A 30 0.68 4.38 -10.12
CA LYS A 30 -0.17 3.45 -10.87
C LYS A 30 -1.42 3.13 -10.03
N LYS A 31 -2.59 3.54 -10.51
CA LYS A 31 -3.87 3.30 -9.85
C LYS A 31 -4.62 2.17 -10.55
N PHE A 32 -5.07 1.19 -9.76
CA PHE A 32 -6.05 0.18 -10.16
C PHE A 32 -7.36 0.49 -9.45
N SER A 33 -8.41 0.77 -10.22
CA SER A 33 -9.75 1.05 -9.66
C SER A 33 -10.50 -0.24 -9.27
N SER A 34 -10.11 -1.38 -9.85
CA SER A 34 -10.77 -2.67 -9.63
C SER A 34 -9.79 -3.84 -9.74
N ALA A 35 -10.26 -5.03 -9.36
CA ALA A 35 -9.50 -6.28 -9.46
C ALA A 35 -9.69 -6.94 -10.84
N ASP A 36 -9.43 -6.17 -11.89
CA ASP A 36 -9.58 -6.57 -13.28
C ASP A 36 -8.38 -7.39 -13.78
N LEU A 37 -8.40 -7.70 -15.10
CA LEU A 37 -7.34 -8.47 -15.76
C LEU A 37 -5.98 -7.74 -15.71
N GLU A 38 -5.97 -6.41 -15.80
CA GLU A 38 -4.73 -5.63 -15.74
C GLU A 38 -4.10 -5.73 -14.35
N TRP A 39 -4.92 -5.55 -13.30
CA TRP A 39 -4.48 -5.76 -11.92
C TRP A 39 -3.99 -7.19 -11.68
N GLY A 40 -4.72 -8.19 -12.20
CA GLY A 40 -4.35 -9.60 -12.07
C GLY A 40 -3.00 -9.93 -12.72
N ASP A 41 -2.75 -9.42 -13.93
CA ASP A 41 -1.47 -9.57 -14.61
C ASP A 41 -0.33 -8.86 -13.87
N PHE A 42 -0.57 -7.64 -13.40
CA PHE A 42 0.39 -6.88 -12.59
C PHE A 42 0.79 -7.65 -11.33
N VAL A 43 -0.20 -8.17 -10.59
CA VAL A 43 0.03 -9.01 -9.39
C VAL A 43 0.81 -10.28 -9.74
N THR A 44 0.43 -10.95 -10.83
CA THR A 44 1.10 -12.19 -11.27
C THR A 44 2.57 -11.93 -11.58
N LYS A 45 2.86 -10.95 -12.43
CA LYS A 45 4.23 -10.56 -12.79
C LYS A 45 5.02 -10.12 -11.56
N GLY A 46 4.39 -9.39 -10.64
CA GLY A 46 5.02 -8.96 -9.39
C GLY A 46 5.42 -10.15 -8.51
N ARG A 47 4.56 -11.17 -8.38
CA ARG A 47 4.86 -12.39 -7.60
C ARG A 47 5.88 -13.31 -8.25
N LYS A 48 6.02 -13.25 -9.58
CA LYS A 48 7.05 -13.97 -10.34
C LYS A 48 8.39 -13.23 -10.39
N GLY A 49 8.44 -11.97 -9.97
CA GLY A 49 9.65 -11.14 -10.07
C GLY A 49 9.97 -10.70 -11.51
N THR A 50 9.00 -10.79 -12.43
CA THR A 50 9.16 -10.42 -13.84
C THR A 50 8.47 -9.10 -14.18
N LEU A 51 7.92 -8.42 -13.18
CA LEU A 51 7.27 -7.14 -13.35
C LEU A 51 8.32 -6.04 -13.56
N ASN A 52 8.20 -5.34 -14.68
CA ASN A 52 9.05 -4.19 -15.00
C ASN A 52 8.19 -2.94 -15.08
N HIS A 53 8.40 -1.99 -14.16
CA HIS A 53 7.78 -0.67 -14.16
C HIS A 53 8.68 0.32 -13.41
N ASN A 54 8.43 1.63 -13.58
CA ASN A 54 9.18 2.68 -12.87
C ASN A 54 8.30 3.61 -12.03
N HIS A 55 7.05 3.19 -11.74
CA HIS A 55 6.15 3.98 -10.91
C HIS A 55 6.70 4.19 -9.50
N ASP A 56 6.49 5.39 -8.95
CA ASP A 56 6.87 5.76 -7.59
C ASP A 56 6.10 4.93 -6.55
N SER A 57 4.84 4.61 -6.86
CA SER A 57 3.92 3.85 -6.01
C SER A 57 2.81 3.18 -6.81
N VAL A 58 2.11 2.23 -6.16
CA VAL A 58 0.93 1.56 -6.73
C VAL A 58 -0.21 1.63 -5.72
N SER A 59 -1.42 1.96 -6.18
CA SER A 59 -2.62 1.96 -5.35
C SER A 59 -3.73 1.14 -6.00
N GLY A 60 -4.51 0.41 -5.20
CA GLY A 60 -5.65 -0.36 -5.70
C GLY A 60 -5.99 -1.55 -4.81
N PRO A 61 -6.67 -2.58 -5.35
CA PRO A 61 -7.05 -3.74 -4.57
C PRO A 61 -5.84 -4.50 -4.02
N MET A 62 -5.97 -5.01 -2.80
CA MET A 62 -4.94 -5.83 -2.16
C MET A 62 -5.21 -7.32 -2.39
N LEU A 63 -4.16 -8.08 -2.71
CA LEU A 63 -4.25 -9.52 -2.92
C LEU A 63 -4.47 -10.27 -1.59
N ALA A 64 -5.51 -11.10 -1.52
CA ALA A 64 -5.89 -11.85 -0.32
C ALA A 64 -4.88 -12.93 0.09
N ASN A 65 -4.46 -13.75 -0.88
CA ASN A 65 -3.52 -14.84 -0.62
C ASN A 65 -2.40 -14.85 -1.66
N PRO A 66 -1.21 -14.31 -1.32
CA PRO A 66 -0.03 -14.36 -2.17
C PRO A 66 0.40 -15.76 -2.61
N SER A 67 0.19 -16.77 -1.77
CA SER A 67 0.62 -18.14 -2.06
C SER A 67 -0.23 -18.79 -3.16
N ASP A 68 -1.53 -18.51 -3.18
CA ASP A 68 -2.44 -19.01 -4.22
C ASP A 68 -2.15 -18.35 -5.57
N ALA A 69 -1.86 -17.04 -5.60
CA ALA A 69 -1.44 -16.34 -6.80
C ALA A 69 -0.12 -16.91 -7.36
N LYS A 70 0.86 -17.21 -6.49
CA LYS A 70 2.13 -17.85 -6.91
C LYS A 70 1.90 -19.24 -7.52
N ARG A 71 0.85 -19.94 -7.10
CA ARG A 71 0.43 -21.25 -7.63
C ARG A 71 -0.48 -21.16 -8.86
N GLY A 72 -0.75 -19.96 -9.38
CA GLY A 72 -1.59 -19.75 -10.56
C GLY A 72 -3.10 -19.87 -10.32
N LYS A 73 -3.56 -19.85 -9.06
CA LYS A 73 -5.00 -19.82 -8.75
C LYS A 73 -5.59 -18.43 -8.98
N ALA A 74 -6.92 -18.38 -9.07
CA ALA A 74 -7.67 -17.13 -9.21
C ALA A 74 -7.30 -16.11 -8.12
N HIS A 75 -7.03 -14.88 -8.55
CA HIS A 75 -6.74 -13.77 -7.65
C HIS A 75 -8.00 -13.34 -6.91
N LYS A 76 -7.91 -13.24 -5.59
CA LYS A 76 -8.96 -12.65 -4.76
C LYS A 76 -8.47 -11.31 -4.23
N ALA A 77 -9.22 -10.26 -4.51
CA ALA A 77 -8.98 -8.95 -3.91
C ALA A 77 -9.69 -8.84 -2.55
N ILE A 78 -9.05 -8.18 -1.59
CA ILE A 78 -9.64 -7.80 -0.30
C ILE A 78 -9.21 -6.38 0.06
N GLY A 79 -10.16 -5.46 0.23
CA GLY A 79 -9.83 -4.08 0.61
C GLY A 79 -8.88 -3.37 -0.39
N LEU A 80 -8.20 -2.34 0.10
CA LEU A 80 -7.32 -1.46 -0.66
C LEU A 80 -5.89 -1.48 -0.11
N GLN A 81 -4.91 -1.25 -0.98
CA GLN A 81 -3.50 -1.06 -0.61
C GLN A 81 -2.91 0.16 -1.30
N PHE A 82 -1.85 0.67 -0.69
CA PHE A 82 -0.93 1.64 -1.26
C PHE A 82 0.49 1.10 -1.03
N VAL A 83 1.24 0.90 -2.10
CA VAL A 83 2.59 0.33 -2.08
C VAL A 83 3.60 1.43 -2.40
N ILE A 84 4.57 1.61 -1.51
CA ILE A 84 5.69 2.54 -1.67
C ILE A 84 6.85 1.79 -2.31
N LEU A 85 7.31 2.22 -3.48
CA LEU A 85 8.30 1.48 -4.28
C LEU A 85 9.61 2.23 -4.44
N GLN A 86 9.54 3.53 -4.78
CA GLN A 86 10.72 4.33 -5.05
C GLN A 86 11.11 5.20 -3.85
N LYS A 87 12.41 5.59 -3.80
CA LYS A 87 12.97 6.46 -2.75
C LYS A 87 12.23 7.79 -2.63
N LYS A 88 11.73 8.33 -3.76
CA LYS A 88 10.94 9.55 -3.80
C LYS A 88 9.64 9.43 -3.00
N ALA A 89 8.87 8.36 -3.22
CA ALA A 89 7.66 8.07 -2.45
C ALA A 89 7.99 7.80 -0.97
N PHE A 90 9.03 7.02 -0.68
CA PHE A 90 9.48 6.77 0.70
C PHE A 90 9.80 8.06 1.46
N ASN A 91 10.57 8.95 0.84
CA ASN A 91 10.91 10.24 1.44
C ASN A 91 9.67 11.11 1.66
N LEU A 92 8.71 11.11 0.73
CA LEU A 92 7.46 11.84 0.90
C LEU A 92 6.68 11.33 2.11
N PHE A 93 6.44 10.02 2.21
CA PHE A 93 5.68 9.46 3.32
C PHE A 93 6.37 9.72 4.67
N ASN A 94 7.69 9.60 4.75
CA ASN A 94 8.41 9.90 5.99
C ASN A 94 8.27 11.35 6.45
N ARG A 95 8.25 12.32 5.53
CA ARG A 95 8.07 13.75 5.86
C ARG A 95 6.72 14.02 6.54
N PHE A 96 5.69 13.24 6.20
CA PHE A 96 4.32 13.42 6.65
C PHE A 96 3.86 12.36 7.66
N LYS A 97 4.79 11.54 8.16
CA LYS A 97 4.49 10.56 9.21
C LYS A 97 4.06 11.30 10.48
N LYS A 98 2.88 10.96 10.99
CA LYS A 98 2.46 11.42 12.32
C LYS A 98 3.26 10.68 13.38
N PHE A 99 3.99 11.44 14.18
CA PHE A 99 4.50 10.96 15.45
C PHE A 99 3.37 11.05 16.47
N ASN A 100 3.06 9.93 17.12
CA ASN A 100 2.24 10.00 18.31
C ASN A 100 3.02 10.81 19.34
N LYS A 101 2.56 12.03 19.65
CA LYS A 101 2.99 12.73 20.86
C LYS A 101 2.46 11.90 22.02
N THR A 102 3.27 10.98 22.54
CA THR A 102 3.13 10.52 23.92
C THR A 102 3.48 11.72 24.80
N GLY A 103 2.50 12.60 25.00
CA GLY A 103 2.60 13.71 25.93
C GLY A 103 2.40 13.19 27.35
N LYS A 104 3.46 13.26 28.15
CA LYS A 104 3.42 13.87 29.48
C LYS A 104 4.84 14.29 29.85
N ASN A 105 5.22 15.50 29.42
CA ASN A 105 6.06 16.31 30.28
C ASN A 105 5.12 16.85 31.36
N CYS A 106 5.10 16.19 32.52
CA CYS A 106 4.62 16.85 33.72
C CYS A 106 5.73 17.78 34.18
N SER A 107 5.41 19.07 34.22
CA SER A 107 6.10 20.10 35.00
C SER A 107 6.18 19.73 36.47
#